data_AF-A0A916VXW3-F1
#
_entry.id   AF-A0A916VXW3-F1
#
_cell.length_a   1.000
_cell.length_b   1.000
_cell.length_c   1.000
_cell.angle_alpha   90.00
_cell.angle_beta   90.00
_cell.angle_gamma   90.00
#
_symmetry.space_group_name_H-M   'P 1'
#
loop_
_entity.id
_entity.type
_entity.pdbx_description
1 polymer ?
#
loop_
_entity_poly.entity_id
_entity_poly.type
_entity_poly.pdbx_seq_one_letter_code
_entity_poly.pdbx_strand_id
1 'polypeptide(L)'
;MIGKARGIIDLMFSRSTRRHRANDIEHMIVELKAPKVKIGAKEITQAKQYAIAVTSDERFSTVDGVRWHFWLVSNAYDDFAKHEIESGPDRERRLIAKGPRHIVGIKTWGGLIEENRARLQFFQEHLQHSADEGTAIKYLQEKHSRFLEGVIVEEATETSDDHPITPAAEDSIPA
;
A
#
# COMPACT_ATOMS: atom_id res chain seq x y z
N MET A 1 -31.33 22.40 -13.11
CA MET A 1 -30.59 23.48 -12.42
C MET A 1 -29.11 23.25 -12.73
N ILE A 2 -28.57 24.09 -13.62
CA ILE A 2 -27.17 24.26 -14.07
C ILE A 2 -26.27 23.02 -14.01
N GLY A 3 -26.09 22.38 -15.17
CA GLY A 3 -25.10 21.33 -15.40
C GLY A 3 -23.70 21.83 -15.05
N LYS A 4 -23.07 21.18 -14.07
CA LYS A 4 -21.70 21.47 -13.67
C LYS A 4 -20.79 21.05 -14.83
N ALA A 5 -20.28 22.03 -15.58
CA ALA A 5 -19.25 21.85 -16.59
C ALA A 5 -18.10 21.01 -15.99
N ARG A 6 -17.66 19.97 -16.72
CA ARG A 6 -16.57 19.02 -16.40
C ARG A 6 -15.74 19.41 -15.17
N GLY A 7 -15.98 18.74 -14.05
CA GLY A 7 -15.07 18.80 -12.90
C GLY A 7 -13.79 18.04 -13.22
N ILE A 8 -12.64 18.69 -13.11
CA ILE A 8 -11.33 18.04 -13.18
C ILE A 8 -10.99 17.57 -11.77
N ILE A 9 -10.63 16.30 -11.64
CA ILE A 9 -10.16 15.70 -10.39
C ILE A 9 -8.65 15.91 -10.32
N ASP A 10 -8.11 16.30 -9.16
CA ASP A 10 -6.67 16.47 -9.00
C ASP A 10 -5.93 15.13 -9.16
N LEU A 11 -6.30 14.12 -8.37
CA LEU A 11 -5.70 12.80 -8.42
C LEU A 11 -6.77 11.69 -8.32
N MET A 12 -6.63 10.68 -9.17
CA MET A 12 -7.42 9.45 -9.12
C MET A 12 -6.50 8.25 -9.21
N PHE A 13 -6.60 7.36 -8.22
CA PHE A 13 -5.88 6.10 -8.16
C PHE A 13 -6.89 4.95 -8.24
N SER A 14 -6.48 3.86 -8.88
CA SER A 14 -7.26 2.63 -8.91
C SER A 14 -6.37 1.44 -8.60
N ARG A 15 -6.92 0.51 -7.83
CA ARG A 15 -6.29 -0.77 -7.52
C ARG A 15 -7.32 -1.88 -7.72
N SER A 16 -6.95 -2.89 -8.50
CA SER A 16 -7.70 -4.15 -8.57
C SER A 16 -6.94 -5.19 -7.75
N THR A 17 -7.61 -5.80 -6.78
CA THR A 17 -7.04 -6.91 -6.00
C THR A 17 -7.74 -8.21 -6.36
N ARG A 18 -7.01 -9.15 -6.97
CA ARG A 18 -7.50 -10.51 -7.24
C ARG A 18 -7.32 -11.39 -6.00
N ARG A 19 -8.11 -11.17 -4.94
CA ARG A 19 -8.15 -12.08 -3.80
C ARG A 19 -9.42 -12.92 -3.85
N HIS A 20 -9.33 -14.13 -4.41
CA HIS A 20 -10.26 -15.27 -4.32
C HIS A 20 -11.80 -15.08 -4.53
N ARG A 21 -12.29 -13.88 -4.88
CA ARG A 21 -13.62 -13.63 -5.43
C ARG A 21 -13.52 -12.60 -6.56
N ALA A 22 -14.48 -12.64 -7.48
CA ALA A 22 -14.53 -11.76 -8.64
C ALA A 22 -14.44 -10.28 -8.22
N ASN A 23 -13.41 -9.59 -8.72
CA ASN A 23 -13.30 -8.14 -8.89
C ASN A 23 -13.56 -7.24 -7.65
N ASP A 24 -12.69 -7.32 -6.64
CA ASP A 24 -12.54 -6.22 -5.68
C ASP A 24 -11.74 -5.09 -6.33
N ILE A 25 -12.44 -4.01 -6.71
CA ILE A 25 -11.85 -2.81 -7.32
C ILE A 25 -11.98 -1.66 -6.32
N GLU A 26 -10.86 -1.01 -6.03
CA GLU A 26 -10.82 0.16 -5.18
C GLU A 26 -10.42 1.38 -6.01
N HIS A 27 -11.24 2.42 -5.94
CA HIS A 27 -10.94 3.73 -6.49
C HIS A 27 -10.69 4.71 -5.37
N MET A 28 -9.65 5.52 -5.51
CA MET A 28 -9.32 6.57 -4.56
C MET A 28 -9.21 7.89 -5.29
N ILE A 29 -10.07 8.83 -4.93
CA ILE A 29 -10.04 10.20 -5.42
C ILE A 29 -9.47 11.07 -4.33
N VAL A 30 -8.44 11.85 -4.68
CA VAL A 30 -7.82 12.80 -3.77
C VAL A 30 -8.02 14.20 -4.35
N GLU A 31 -8.65 15.06 -3.55
CA GLU A 31 -8.87 16.46 -3.84
C GLU A 31 -7.90 17.29 -3.00
N LEU A 32 -7.06 18.07 -3.67
CA LEU A 32 -6.04 18.89 -3.06
C LEU A 32 -6.56 20.32 -2.90
N LYS A 33 -6.41 20.88 -1.70
CA LYS A 33 -6.65 22.31 -1.48
C LYS A 33 -5.33 23.04 -1.40
N ALA A 34 -5.35 24.26 -1.96
CA ALA A 34 -4.21 25.16 -1.89
C ALA A 34 -3.77 25.35 -0.43
N PRO A 35 -2.47 25.51 -0.14
CA PRO A 35 -1.93 25.59 1.21
C PRO A 35 -2.64 26.55 2.17
N LYS A 36 -3.16 27.67 1.64
CA LYS A 36 -3.87 28.71 2.39
C LYS A 36 -5.35 28.41 2.68
N VAL A 37 -5.92 27.39 2.03
CA VAL A 37 -7.34 27.05 2.13
C VAL A 37 -7.49 25.95 3.17
N LYS A 38 -8.04 26.30 4.33
CA LYS A 38 -8.42 25.31 5.35
C LYS A 38 -9.62 24.51 4.88
N ILE A 39 -9.66 23.23 5.22
CA ILE A 39 -10.84 22.40 5.01
C ILE A 39 -11.89 22.80 6.05
N GLY A 40 -13.05 23.27 5.57
CA GLY A 40 -14.19 23.61 6.42
C GLY A 40 -15.50 23.08 5.87
N ALA A 41 -16.62 23.64 6.34
CA ALA A 41 -17.96 23.16 6.01
C ALA A 41 -18.25 23.10 4.50
N LYS A 42 -17.77 24.09 3.75
CA LYS A 42 -17.97 24.18 2.30
C LYS A 42 -17.27 23.03 1.57
N GLU A 43 -15.99 22.82 1.85
CA GLU A 43 -15.17 21.80 1.20
C GLU A 43 -15.67 20.39 1.57
N ILE A 44 -16.04 20.19 2.83
CA ILE A 44 -16.62 18.93 3.32
C ILE A 44 -17.94 18.63 2.61
N THR A 45 -18.85 19.60 2.56
CA THR A 45 -20.15 19.43 1.91
C THR A 45 -19.97 19.09 0.43
N GLN A 46 -19.06 19.78 -0.25
CA GLN A 46 -18.72 19.49 -1.64
C GLN A 46 -18.21 18.05 -1.82
N ALA A 47 -17.30 17.60 -0.96
CA ALA A 47 -16.76 16.25 -1.04
C ALA A 47 -17.83 15.17 -0.80
N LYS A 48 -18.70 15.36 0.19
CA LYS A 48 -19.82 14.43 0.46
C LYS A 48 -20.79 14.38 -0.73
N GLN A 49 -21.18 15.53 -1.27
CA GLN A 49 -22.06 15.60 -2.45
C GLN A 49 -21.44 14.92 -3.67
N TYR A 50 -20.14 15.13 -3.89
CA TYR A 50 -19.43 14.50 -5.00
C TYR A 50 -19.32 12.97 -4.81
N ALA A 51 -19.02 12.50 -3.60
CA ALA A 51 -18.98 11.08 -3.29
C ALA A 51 -20.33 10.40 -3.56
N ILE A 52 -21.43 11.04 -3.15
CA ILE A 52 -22.79 10.55 -3.44
C ILE A 52 -23.04 10.51 -4.94
N ALA A 53 -22.72 11.58 -5.67
CA ALA A 53 -22.93 11.65 -7.12
C ALA A 53 -22.18 10.55 -7.88
N VAL A 54 -20.90 10.33 -7.56
CA VAL A 54 -20.06 9.30 -8.21
C VAL A 54 -20.56 7.90 -7.89
N THR A 55 -20.95 7.65 -6.64
CA THR A 55 -21.37 6.30 -6.22
C THR A 55 -22.79 5.95 -6.62
N SER A 56 -23.62 6.95 -6.95
CA SER A 56 -24.98 6.77 -7.45
C SER A 56 -25.06 6.70 -8.97
N ASP A 57 -24.00 7.08 -9.68
CA ASP A 57 -23.94 7.04 -11.15
C ASP A 57 -24.09 5.59 -11.66
N GLU A 58 -25.00 5.37 -12.60
CA GLU A 58 -25.36 4.06 -13.15
C GLU A 58 -24.16 3.27 -13.70
N ARG A 59 -23.12 3.98 -14.18
CA ARG A 59 -21.90 3.38 -14.70
C ARG A 59 -21.09 2.64 -13.64
N PHE A 60 -21.28 2.99 -12.36
CA PHE A 60 -20.51 2.44 -11.24
C PHE A 60 -21.39 1.78 -10.18
N SER A 61 -22.67 2.15 -10.10
CA SER A 61 -23.59 1.67 -9.08
C SER A 61 -24.07 0.23 -9.28
N THR A 62 -23.87 -0.33 -10.48
CA THR A 62 -24.29 -1.69 -10.88
C THR A 62 -23.16 -2.72 -10.79
N VAL A 63 -21.91 -2.29 -10.56
CA VAL A 63 -20.76 -3.19 -10.46
C VAL A 63 -20.54 -3.57 -9.00
N ASP A 64 -20.71 -4.86 -8.70
CA ASP A 64 -20.41 -5.40 -7.38
C ASP A 64 -18.90 -5.43 -7.12
N GLY A 65 -18.49 -5.24 -5.86
CA GLY A 65 -17.08 -5.26 -5.44
C GLY A 65 -16.33 -3.92 -5.62
N VAL A 66 -16.97 -2.87 -6.14
CA VAL A 66 -16.34 -1.54 -6.26
C VAL A 66 -16.46 -0.74 -4.97
N ARG A 67 -15.32 -0.30 -4.43
CA ARG A 67 -15.22 0.61 -3.27
C ARG A 67 -14.57 1.93 -3.65
N TRP A 68 -15.12 3.03 -3.13
CA TRP A 68 -14.63 4.38 -3.39
C TRP A 68 -14.08 5.05 -2.13
N HIS A 69 -12.92 5.69 -2.26
CA HIS A 69 -12.28 6.44 -1.19
C HIS A 69 -12.12 7.88 -1.62
N PHE A 70 -12.75 8.81 -0.91
CA PHE A 70 -12.62 10.24 -1.18
C PHE A 70 -11.81 10.90 -0.07
N TRP A 71 -10.69 11.51 -0.44
CA TRP A 71 -9.81 12.19 0.49
C TRP A 71 -9.70 13.67 0.17
N LEU A 72 -9.99 14.50 1.16
CA LEU A 72 -9.65 15.92 1.13
C LEU A 72 -8.28 16.09 1.78
N VAL A 73 -7.35 16.76 1.08
CA VAL A 73 -6.00 17.02 1.59
C VAL A 73 -5.71 18.52 1.58
N SER A 74 -5.30 19.04 2.74
CA SER A 74 -4.85 20.43 2.90
C SER A 74 -3.76 20.54 3.97
N ASN A 75 -3.24 21.74 4.24
CA ASN A 75 -2.35 21.97 5.36
C ASN A 75 -3.08 21.94 6.71
N ALA A 76 -4.32 22.42 6.75
CA ALA A 76 -5.09 22.55 7.98
C ALA A 76 -6.60 22.44 7.72
N TYR A 77 -7.35 22.28 8.81
CA TYR A 77 -8.81 22.26 8.83
C TYR A 77 -9.31 23.15 9.97
N ASP A 78 -10.56 23.59 9.88
CA ASP A 78 -11.19 24.46 10.89
C ASP A 78 -11.91 23.66 12.00
N ASP A 79 -12.52 24.37 12.95
CA ASP A 79 -13.23 23.74 14.07
C ASP A 79 -14.46 22.94 13.63
N PHE A 80 -15.11 23.35 12.54
CA PHE A 80 -16.22 22.60 11.95
C PHE A 80 -15.73 21.24 11.45
N ALA A 81 -14.64 21.23 10.68
CA ALA A 81 -14.03 20.01 10.20
C ALA A 81 -13.48 19.14 11.34
N LYS A 82 -12.97 19.75 12.40
CA LYS A 82 -12.57 19.02 13.61
C LYS A 82 -13.75 18.30 14.25
N HIS A 83 -14.88 18.98 14.42
CA HIS A 83 -16.10 18.38 14.96
C HIS A 83 -16.61 17.23 14.07
N GLU A 84 -16.59 17.39 12.74
CA GLU A 84 -16.95 16.34 11.78
C GLU A 84 -16.03 15.12 11.87
N ILE A 85 -14.74 15.31 12.12
CA ILE A 85 -13.78 14.21 12.33
C ILE A 85 -14.07 13.49 13.65
N GLU A 86 -14.34 14.24 14.72
CA GLU A 86 -14.58 13.69 16.05
C GLU A 86 -15.91 12.94 16.16
N SER A 87 -16.95 13.43 15.49
CA SER A 87 -18.27 12.79 15.40
C SER A 87 -18.39 11.79 14.24
N GLY A 88 -17.32 11.65 13.44
CA GLY A 88 -17.30 10.81 12.25
C GLY A 88 -17.22 9.30 12.55
N PRO A 89 -17.40 8.47 11.51
CA PRO A 89 -17.41 7.00 11.66
C PRO A 89 -16.06 6.38 12.10
N ASP A 90 -14.94 7.09 11.93
CA ASP A 90 -13.62 6.63 12.36
C ASP A 90 -12.71 7.84 12.61
N ARG A 91 -12.56 8.21 13.89
CA ARG A 91 -11.77 9.36 14.31
C ARG A 91 -10.28 9.20 14.02
N GLU A 92 -9.73 8.00 14.23
CA GLU A 92 -8.30 7.74 14.06
C GLU A 92 -7.88 7.89 12.61
N ARG A 93 -8.70 7.37 11.69
CA ARG A 93 -8.48 7.53 10.24
C ARG A 93 -9.02 8.85 9.69
N ARG A 94 -9.65 9.67 10.53
CA ARG A 94 -10.28 10.95 10.18
C ARG A 94 -11.32 10.81 9.08
N LEU A 95 -12.14 9.76 9.16
CA LEU A 95 -13.29 9.56 8.28
C LEU A 95 -14.47 10.36 8.80
N ILE A 96 -15.11 11.10 7.90
CA ILE A 96 -16.23 11.99 8.17
C ILE A 96 -17.55 11.48 7.56
N ALA A 97 -17.48 10.50 6.67
CA ALA A 97 -18.65 9.81 6.15
C ALA A 97 -18.29 8.38 5.71
N LYS A 98 -19.22 7.45 5.91
CA LYS A 98 -19.13 6.06 5.48
C LYS A 98 -20.48 5.64 4.92
N GLY A 99 -20.54 5.41 3.62
CA GLY A 99 -21.66 4.80 2.93
C GLY A 99 -21.43 3.32 2.65
N PRO A 100 -22.37 2.64 1.95
CA PRO A 100 -22.25 1.22 1.65
C PRO A 100 -21.03 0.87 0.78
N ARG A 101 -20.68 1.75 -0.16
CA ARG A 101 -19.60 1.54 -1.15
C ARG A 101 -18.59 2.68 -1.19
N HIS A 102 -18.64 3.61 -0.25
CA HIS A 102 -17.69 4.71 -0.21
C HIS A 102 -17.35 5.19 1.19
N ILE A 103 -16.17 5.78 1.33
CA ILE A 103 -15.78 6.56 2.51
C ILE A 103 -15.31 7.94 2.09
N VAL A 104 -15.50 8.91 2.97
CA VAL A 104 -14.97 10.26 2.83
C VAL A 104 -14.15 10.57 4.07
N GLY A 105 -12.93 11.09 3.87
CA GLY A 105 -12.03 11.44 4.97
C GLY A 105 -11.20 12.67 4.69
N ILE A 106 -10.57 13.16 5.76
CA ILE A 106 -9.75 14.37 5.75
C ILE A 106 -8.32 14.01 6.17
N LYS A 107 -7.34 14.48 5.41
CA LYS A 107 -5.92 14.37 5.74
C LYS A 107 -5.26 15.73 5.70
N THR A 108 -4.25 15.90 6.56
CA THR A 108 -3.34 17.05 6.47
C THR A 108 -2.03 16.60 5.82
N TRP A 109 -1.35 17.48 5.09
CA TRP A 109 -0.03 17.17 4.52
C TRP A 109 0.96 16.71 5.59
N GLY A 110 1.05 17.45 6.69
CA GLY A 110 1.90 17.06 7.82
C GLY A 110 1.53 15.67 8.37
N GLY A 111 0.25 15.41 8.61
CA GLY A 111 -0.20 14.10 9.10
C GLY A 111 0.10 12.96 8.12
N LEU A 112 -0.15 13.18 6.82
CA LEU A 112 0.09 12.17 5.80
C LEU A 112 1.58 11.83 5.66
N ILE A 113 2.46 12.83 5.71
CA ILE A 113 3.91 12.61 5.62
C ILE A 113 4.40 11.85 6.85
N GLU A 114 4.00 12.27 8.06
CA GLU A 114 4.41 11.60 9.30
C GLU A 114 3.90 10.14 9.37
N GLU A 115 2.65 9.89 8.97
CA GLU A 115 2.10 8.53 8.88
C GLU A 115 2.92 7.64 7.93
N ASN A 116 3.37 8.17 6.79
CA ASN A 116 4.17 7.40 5.83
C ASN A 116 5.61 7.23 6.30
N ARG A 117 6.21 8.21 6.99
CA ARG A 117 7.53 8.05 7.63
C ARG A 117 7.49 6.95 8.68
N ALA A 118 6.48 6.95 9.54
CA ALA A 118 6.30 5.91 10.56
C ALA A 118 6.12 4.52 9.92
N ARG A 119 5.33 4.41 8.84
CA ARG A 119 5.18 3.14 8.10
C ARG A 119 6.49 2.69 7.46
N LEU A 120 7.24 3.61 6.86
CA LEU A 120 8.53 3.29 6.25
C LEU A 120 9.53 2.81 7.30
N GLN A 121 9.62 3.50 8.43
CA GLN A 121 10.45 3.12 9.57
C GLN A 121 10.11 1.70 10.04
N PHE A 122 8.81 1.40 10.24
CA PHE A 122 8.35 0.06 10.60
C PHE A 122 8.81 -1.00 9.60
N PHE A 123 8.67 -0.77 8.29
CA PHE A 123 9.14 -1.73 7.28
C PHE A 123 10.66 -1.88 7.30
N GLN A 124 11.41 -0.79 7.46
CA GLN A 124 12.87 -0.83 7.54
C GLN A 124 13.35 -1.69 8.72
N GLU A 125 12.75 -1.53 9.90
CA GLU A 125 13.07 -2.34 11.09
C GLU A 125 12.78 -3.83 10.86
N HIS A 126 11.66 -4.17 10.21
CA HIS A 126 11.31 -5.57 9.91
C HIS A 126 12.26 -6.19 8.87
N LEU A 127 12.66 -5.42 7.85
CA LEU A 127 13.64 -5.90 6.87
C LEU A 127 15.03 -6.07 7.48
N GLN A 128 15.47 -5.16 8.35
CA GLN A 128 16.75 -5.28 9.07
C GLN A 128 16.74 -6.52 9.98
N HIS A 129 15.68 -6.74 10.74
CA HIS A 129 15.55 -7.95 11.57
C HIS A 129 15.62 -9.23 10.72
N SER A 130 14.96 -9.24 9.55
CA SER A 130 14.99 -10.39 8.63
C SER A 130 16.38 -10.62 8.01
N ALA A 131 17.12 -9.54 7.72
CA ALA A 131 18.49 -9.63 7.19
C ALA A 131 19.49 -10.06 8.27
N ASP A 132 19.30 -9.60 9.50
CA ASP A 132 20.13 -9.97 10.65
C ASP A 132 19.93 -11.43 11.06
N GLU A 133 18.71 -11.99 10.99
CA GLU A 133 18.46 -13.42 11.20
C GLU A 133 19.23 -14.30 10.19
N GLY A 134 19.19 -13.97 8.90
CA GLY A 134 19.93 -14.71 7.87
C GLY A 134 21.45 -14.59 8.02
N THR A 135 21.93 -13.42 8.46
CA THR A 135 23.36 -13.18 8.73
C THR A 135 23.81 -13.90 10.01
N ALA A 136 22.96 -13.94 11.04
CA ALA A 136 23.21 -14.67 12.28
C ALA A 136 23.26 -16.18 12.06
N ILE A 137 22.38 -16.75 11.22
CA ILE A 137 22.43 -18.18 10.85
C ILE A 137 23.72 -18.51 10.09
N LYS A 138 24.11 -17.67 9.12
CA LYS A 138 25.39 -17.85 8.40
C LYS A 138 26.59 -17.75 9.34
N TYR A 139 26.59 -16.78 10.24
CA TYR A 139 27.64 -16.62 11.25
C TYR A 139 27.72 -17.83 12.20
N LEU A 140 26.57 -18.36 12.63
CA LEU A 140 26.50 -19.58 13.45
C LEU A 140 26.98 -20.82 12.68
N GLN A 141 26.63 -20.96 11.40
CA GLN A 141 27.11 -22.05 10.54
C GLN A 141 28.63 -22.00 10.32
N GLU A 142 29.19 -20.81 10.08
CA GLU A 142 30.63 -20.62 9.91
C GLU A 142 31.41 -20.88 11.21
N LYS A 143 30.93 -20.38 12.35
CA LYS A 143 31.60 -20.49 13.65
C LYS A 143 31.40 -21.84 14.34
N HIS A 144 30.26 -22.50 14.14
CA HIS A 144 29.92 -23.79 14.75
C HIS A 144 29.80 -24.93 13.73
N SER A 145 30.48 -24.81 12.58
CA SER A 145 30.60 -25.87 11.56
C SER A 145 30.97 -27.24 12.16
N ARG A 146 31.89 -27.25 13.14
CA ARG A 146 32.30 -28.46 13.88
C ARG A 146 31.20 -29.16 14.70
N PHE A 147 30.09 -28.49 14.98
CA PHE A 147 28.97 -29.02 15.78
C PHE A 147 27.68 -29.21 14.95
N LEU A 148 27.70 -28.83 13.67
CA LEU A 148 26.57 -28.95 12.74
C LEU A 148 26.75 -30.07 11.70
N GLU A 149 27.90 -30.74 11.69
CA GLU A 149 28.09 -32.01 10.98
C GLU A 149 27.12 -33.06 11.55
N GLY A 150 26.01 -33.30 10.84
CA GLY A 150 25.05 -34.37 11.14
C GLY A 150 23.59 -33.94 11.40
N VAL A 151 23.25 -32.64 11.39
CA VAL A 151 21.85 -32.16 11.57
C VAL A 151 21.20 -31.66 10.25
N ILE A 152 21.99 -31.64 9.19
CA ILE A 152 21.69 -31.44 7.76
C ILE A 152 20.86 -32.55 7.07
N VAL A 153 19.53 -32.62 7.14
CA VAL A 153 18.75 -33.45 6.19
C VAL A 153 18.76 -32.75 4.83
N GLU A 154 19.61 -33.21 3.91
CA GLU A 154 19.57 -32.79 2.52
C GLU A 154 18.30 -33.36 1.87
N GLU A 155 17.30 -32.51 1.59
CA GLU A 155 16.28 -32.87 0.60
C GLU A 155 16.96 -32.87 -0.78
N ALA A 156 17.17 -34.08 -1.28
CA ALA A 156 17.78 -34.35 -2.57
C ALA A 156 17.00 -33.67 -3.71
N THR A 157 17.63 -32.70 -4.37
CA THR A 157 17.23 -32.32 -5.73
C THR A 157 17.63 -33.45 -6.66
N GLU A 158 16.64 -34.18 -7.16
CA GLU A 158 16.79 -35.25 -8.14
C GLU A 158 17.62 -34.80 -9.36
N THR A 159 18.60 -35.62 -9.69
CA THR A 159 19.43 -35.56 -10.88
C THR A 159 18.66 -36.01 -12.13
N SER A 160 18.86 -35.33 -13.26
CA SER A 160 18.80 -35.97 -14.57
C SER A 160 19.73 -35.31 -15.57
N ASP A 161 20.65 -36.15 -16.09
CA ASP A 161 21.35 -36.12 -17.39
C ASP A 161 22.39 -35.01 -17.62
N ASP A 162 23.60 -35.23 -18.13
CA ASP A 162 24.10 -36.27 -19.05
C ASP A 162 25.64 -36.41 -18.96
N HIS A 163 26.14 -37.45 -19.61
CA HIS A 163 27.40 -38.20 -19.55
C HIS A 163 28.79 -37.48 -19.51
N PRO A 164 29.83 -38.23 -19.05
CA PRO A 164 31.20 -37.74 -18.87
C PRO A 164 32.05 -37.84 -20.15
N ILE A 165 32.91 -36.85 -20.38
CA ILE A 165 34.06 -36.98 -21.29
C ILE A 165 35.32 -36.99 -20.42
N THR A 166 36.02 -38.13 -20.44
CA THR A 166 37.29 -38.40 -19.75
C THR A 166 38.45 -37.60 -20.38
N PRO A 167 39.51 -37.26 -19.61
CA PRO A 167 40.56 -36.36 -20.06
C PRO A 167 41.65 -37.10 -20.84
N ALA A 168 42.19 -36.47 -21.89
CA ALA A 168 43.43 -36.90 -22.53
C ALA A 168 44.62 -36.09 -22.01
N ALA A 169 45.74 -36.79 -21.90
CA ALA A 169 46.87 -36.57 -21.02
C ALA A 169 47.82 -35.41 -21.37
N GLU A 170 48.65 -35.13 -20.36
CA GLU A 170 49.90 -34.37 -20.29
C GLU A 170 50.70 -34.23 -21.58
N ASP A 171 51.33 -33.06 -21.75
CA ASP A 171 52.76 -33.05 -22.03
C ASP A 171 53.46 -31.86 -21.36
N SER A 172 54.60 -32.18 -20.75
CA SER A 172 55.47 -31.30 -19.97
C SER A 172 56.41 -30.48 -20.87
N ILE A 173 56.58 -29.19 -20.52
CA ILE A 173 57.80 -28.31 -20.43
C ILE A 173 59.06 -28.75 -21.23
N PRO A 174 59.97 -27.88 -21.78
CA PRO A 174 60.40 -26.63 -21.13
C PRO A 174 61.03 -25.48 -21.98
N ALA A 175 61.23 -24.35 -21.28
CA ALA A 175 62.41 -23.45 -21.22
C ALA A 175 62.02 -21.97 -21.16
#